data_AF-A0A7C5VJX0-F1
#
_entry.id   AF-A0A7C5VJX0-F1
#
_cell.length_a   1.000
_cell.length_b   1.000
_cell.length_c   1.000
_cell.angle_alpha   90.00
_cell.angle_beta   90.00
_cell.angle_gamma   90.00
#
_symmetry.space_group_name_H-M   'P 1'
#
loop_
_entity.id
_entity.type
_entity.pdbx_description
1 polymer ?
#
loop_
_entity_poly.entity_id
_entity_poly.type
_entity_poly.pdbx_seq_one_letter_code
_entity_poly.pdbx_strand_id
1 'polypeptide(L)'
;MEVEKVPRKAVEEAHREAGAAREERRLKEEKAARAYGFLSRLPARYRKAALEVLERYPGDGRDLLAWLGEGVSPTRDLLRQALGPLGEREVRELLQGIREMDLALREALKGYDRREAWAEKPPTEKQLALLEALGYRGPAPRSVLEASELIENLQSRKGRWASRKRPGAPGA
;
A
#
# COMPACT_ATOMS: atom_id res chain seq x y z
N MET A 1 47.69 -19.09 0.22
CA MET A 1 46.28 -19.11 0.67
C MET A 1 46.13 -20.29 1.58
N GLU A 2 46.15 -20.08 2.89
CA GLU A 2 45.73 -21.13 3.84
C GLU A 2 44.22 -21.29 3.72
N VAL A 3 43.77 -22.51 3.40
CA VAL A 3 42.34 -22.86 3.37
C VAL A 3 41.99 -23.30 4.78
N GLU A 4 41.45 -22.38 5.57
CA GLU A 4 40.95 -22.68 6.92
C GLU A 4 39.77 -23.65 6.80
N LYS A 5 39.95 -24.88 7.30
CA LYS A 5 38.91 -25.91 7.25
C LYS A 5 37.81 -25.57 8.26
N VAL A 6 36.66 -25.13 7.75
CA VAL A 6 35.48 -24.89 8.58
C VAL A 6 35.06 -26.20 9.28
N PRO A 7 34.89 -26.20 10.61
CA PRO A 7 34.44 -27.37 11.34
C PRO A 7 33.07 -27.85 10.83
N ARG A 8 32.93 -29.15 10.57
CA ARG A 8 31.68 -29.75 10.07
C ARG A 8 30.45 -29.40 10.93
N LYS A 9 30.64 -29.28 12.25
CA LYS A 9 29.61 -28.82 13.20
C LYS A 9 29.10 -27.41 12.91
N ALA A 10 30.00 -26.47 12.58
CA ALA A 10 29.63 -25.10 12.25
C ALA A 10 28.84 -25.02 10.94
N VAL A 11 29.15 -25.89 9.97
CA VAL A 11 28.40 -26.01 8.71
C VAL A 11 26.99 -26.57 8.96
N GLU A 12 26.87 -27.62 9.78
CA GLU A 12 25.57 -28.22 10.14
C GLU A 12 24.67 -27.27 10.94
N GLU A 13 25.25 -26.47 11.84
CA GLU A 13 24.54 -25.44 12.60
C GLU A 13 24.07 -24.30 11.70
N ALA A 14 24.93 -23.80 10.81
CA ALA A 14 24.55 -22.78 9.83
C ALA A 14 23.44 -23.27 8.88
N HIS A 15 23.42 -24.54 8.49
CA HIS A 15 22.33 -25.11 7.70
C HIS A 15 21.02 -25.19 8.47
N ARG A 16 21.06 -25.53 9.76
CA ARG A 16 19.87 -25.57 10.62
C ARG A 16 19.31 -24.18 10.86
N GLU A 17 20.17 -23.21 11.16
CA GLU A 17 19.79 -21.80 11.32
C GLU A 17 19.22 -21.22 10.03
N ALA A 18 19.85 -21.50 8.88
CA ALA A 18 19.33 -21.09 7.57
C ALA A 18 17.97 -21.75 7.26
N GLY A 19 17.78 -23.01 7.67
CA GLY A 19 16.49 -23.70 7.55
C GLY A 19 15.41 -23.04 8.42
N ALA A 20 15.71 -22.78 9.69
CA ALA A 20 14.78 -22.12 10.62
C ALA A 20 14.42 -20.71 10.14
N ALA A 21 15.40 -19.93 9.67
CA ALA A 21 15.17 -18.59 9.14
C ALA A 21 14.29 -18.58 7.88
N ARG A 22 14.42 -19.59 7.01
CA ARG A 22 13.55 -19.76 5.84
C ARG A 22 12.13 -20.10 6.23
N GLU A 23 11.96 -21.01 7.19
CA GLU A 23 10.65 -21.40 7.70
C GLU A 23 9.94 -20.20 8.35
N GLU A 24 10.66 -19.44 9.18
CA GLU A 24 10.13 -18.23 9.81
C GLU A 24 9.69 -17.18 8.78
N ARG A 25 10.49 -16.97 7.72
CA ARG A 25 10.10 -16.08 6.61
C ARG A 25 8.84 -16.58 5.91
N ARG A 26 8.76 -17.88 5.60
CA ARG A 26 7.58 -18.45 4.95
C ARG A 26 6.32 -18.25 5.79
N LEU A 27 6.39 -18.49 7.09
CA LEU A 27 5.26 -18.29 8.00
C LEU A 27 4.83 -16.81 8.07
N LYS A 28 5.78 -15.87 8.08
CA LYS A 28 5.48 -14.42 8.01
C LYS A 28 4.80 -14.05 6.69
N GLU A 29 5.29 -14.56 5.57
CA GLU A 29 4.70 -14.34 4.24
C GLU A 29 3.28 -14.91 4.16
N GLU A 30 3.05 -16.12 4.67
CA GLU A 30 1.72 -16.74 4.71
C GLU A 30 0.72 -15.91 5.55
N LYS A 31 1.14 -15.40 6.72
CA LYS A 31 0.32 -14.53 7.57
C LYS A 31 0.03 -13.19 6.89
N ALA A 32 1.04 -12.57 6.29
CA ALA A 32 0.89 -11.32 5.55
C ALA A 32 -0.05 -11.49 4.34
N ALA A 33 0.05 -12.61 3.62
CA ALA A 33 -0.82 -12.94 2.50
C ALA A 33 -2.29 -13.13 2.94
N ARG A 34 -2.53 -13.76 4.09
CA ARG A 34 -3.88 -13.87 4.68
C ARG A 34 -4.45 -12.51 5.05
N ALA A 35 -3.66 -11.67 5.71
CA ALA A 35 -4.06 -10.31 6.06
C ALA A 35 -4.38 -9.48 4.81
N TYR A 36 -3.52 -9.55 3.79
CA TYR A 36 -3.75 -8.91 2.49
C TYR A 36 -5.04 -9.41 1.82
N GLY A 37 -5.27 -10.73 1.81
CA GLY A 37 -6.48 -11.34 1.25
C GLY A 37 -7.75 -10.96 2.00
N PHE A 38 -7.68 -10.72 3.32
CA PHE A 38 -8.78 -10.12 4.06
C PHE A 38 -9.04 -8.67 3.65
N LEU A 39 -7.99 -7.82 3.69
CA LEU A 39 -8.13 -6.40 3.37
C LEU A 39 -8.62 -6.19 1.93
N SER A 40 -8.18 -7.03 1.00
CA SER A 40 -8.60 -6.98 -0.41
C SER A 40 -10.09 -7.27 -0.62
N ARG A 41 -10.74 -8.00 0.30
CA ARG A 41 -12.20 -8.24 0.26
C ARG A 41 -13.02 -7.04 0.72
N LEU A 42 -12.41 -6.11 1.44
CA LEU A 42 -13.07 -4.87 1.82
C LEU A 42 -13.22 -3.96 0.58
N PRO A 43 -14.26 -3.10 0.51
CA PRO A 43 -14.39 -2.15 -0.59
C PRO A 43 -13.17 -1.24 -0.63
N ALA A 44 -12.63 -1.02 -1.83
CA ALA A 44 -11.36 -0.32 -2.06
C ALA A 44 -11.25 0.94 -1.19
N ARG A 45 -12.19 1.88 -1.30
CA ARG A 45 -12.19 3.14 -0.54
C ARG A 45 -11.97 3.05 0.99
N TYR A 46 -12.18 1.89 1.61
CA TYR A 46 -11.96 1.66 3.03
C TYR A 46 -10.70 0.87 3.37
N ARG A 47 -10.00 0.24 2.41
CA ARG A 47 -8.88 -0.67 2.68
C ARG A 47 -7.75 0.02 3.44
N LYS A 48 -7.32 1.20 2.98
CA LYS A 48 -6.31 1.99 3.69
C LYS A 48 -6.78 2.38 5.11
N ALA A 49 -8.00 2.89 5.23
CA ALA A 49 -8.53 3.30 6.53
C ALA A 49 -8.68 2.10 7.48
N ALA A 50 -9.08 0.94 6.97
CA ALA A 50 -9.20 -0.30 7.70
C ALA A 50 -7.83 -0.77 8.22
N LEU A 51 -6.81 -0.74 7.36
CA LEU A 51 -5.44 -1.02 7.76
C LEU A 51 -4.98 -0.09 8.89
N GLU A 52 -5.15 1.22 8.75
CA GLU A 52 -4.76 2.20 9.77
C GLU A 52 -5.52 2.00 11.10
N VAL A 53 -6.79 1.63 11.06
CA VAL A 53 -7.58 1.32 12.26
C VAL A 53 -7.04 0.07 12.95
N LEU A 54 -6.77 -1.00 12.21
CA LEU A 54 -6.27 -2.26 12.77
C LEU A 54 -4.83 -2.14 13.28
N GLU A 55 -3.99 -1.32 12.65
CA GLU A 55 -2.64 -1.03 13.14
C GLU A 55 -2.63 -0.27 14.47
N ARG A 56 -3.62 0.60 14.70
CA ARG A 56 -3.74 1.37 15.94
C ARG A 56 -4.32 0.57 17.10
N TYR A 57 -4.90 -0.60 16.83
CA TYR A 57 -5.46 -1.43 17.88
C TYR A 57 -4.34 -2.02 18.76
N PRO A 58 -4.33 -1.71 20.08
CA PRO A 58 -3.23 -2.08 20.96
C PRO A 58 -3.26 -3.54 21.42
N GLY A 59 -4.40 -4.23 21.31
CA GLY A 59 -4.60 -5.56 21.87
C GLY A 59 -4.09 -6.72 21.01
N ASP A 60 -4.38 -7.94 21.45
CA ASP A 60 -4.02 -9.20 20.78
C ASP A 60 -5.15 -9.74 19.88
N GLY A 61 -6.35 -9.17 19.96
CA GLY A 61 -7.53 -9.52 19.17
C GLY A 61 -8.76 -9.91 20.00
N ARG A 62 -8.59 -10.23 21.29
CA ARG A 62 -9.69 -10.64 22.19
C ARG A 62 -10.84 -9.64 22.27
N ASP A 63 -10.49 -8.37 22.40
CA ASP A 63 -11.43 -7.26 22.59
C ASP A 63 -11.60 -6.43 21.32
N LEU A 64 -11.07 -6.86 20.17
CA LEU A 64 -11.08 -6.05 18.95
C LEU A 64 -12.51 -5.66 18.53
N LEU A 65 -13.47 -6.60 18.56
CA LEU A 65 -14.84 -6.30 18.16
C LEU A 65 -15.53 -5.31 19.12
N ALA A 66 -15.24 -5.41 20.42
CA ALA A 66 -15.72 -4.46 21.42
C ALA A 66 -15.08 -3.09 21.22
N TRP A 67 -13.76 -3.04 21.09
CA TRP A 67 -12.99 -1.82 20.82
C TRP A 67 -13.44 -1.12 19.54
N LEU A 68 -13.70 -1.88 18.46
CA LEU A 68 -14.25 -1.31 17.23
C LEU A 68 -15.61 -0.64 17.47
N GLY A 69 -16.42 -1.19 18.38
CA GLY A 69 -17.74 -0.66 18.75
C GLY A 69 -17.73 0.63 19.58
N GLU A 70 -16.60 1.03 20.16
CA GLU A 70 -16.49 2.28 20.93
C GLU A 70 -16.47 3.53 20.04
N GLY A 71 -16.24 3.38 18.74
CA GLY A 71 -16.15 4.49 17.79
C GLY A 71 -17.23 4.44 16.72
N VAL A 72 -17.69 5.62 16.29
CA VAL A 72 -18.65 5.79 15.20
C VAL A 72 -17.88 6.17 13.93
N SER A 73 -17.45 5.17 13.16
CA SER A 73 -16.95 5.42 11.81
C SER A 73 -17.38 4.32 10.85
N PRO A 74 -17.69 4.65 9.58
CA PRO A 74 -18.07 3.65 8.58
C PRO A 74 -17.04 2.53 8.41
N THR A 75 -15.75 2.85 8.59
CA THR A 75 -14.67 1.88 8.54
C THR A 75 -14.72 0.89 9.72
N ARG A 76 -15.04 1.37 10.94
CA ARG A 76 -15.17 0.50 12.12
C ARG A 76 -16.37 -0.41 12.00
N ASP A 77 -17.50 0.09 11.51
CA ASP A 77 -18.70 -0.71 11.27
C ASP A 77 -18.46 -1.79 10.22
N LEU A 78 -17.79 -1.42 9.12
CA LEU A 78 -17.37 -2.37 8.09
C LEU A 78 -16.45 -3.45 8.66
N LEU A 79 -15.44 -3.06 9.46
CA LEU A 79 -14.54 -4.00 10.11
C LEU A 79 -15.28 -4.93 11.07
N ARG A 80 -16.23 -4.43 11.85
CA ARG A 80 -17.06 -5.28 12.73
C ARG A 80 -17.85 -6.31 11.96
N GLN A 81 -18.46 -5.93 10.83
CA GLN A 81 -19.21 -6.86 9.98
C GLN A 81 -18.29 -7.91 9.35
N ALA A 82 -17.11 -7.49 8.88
CA ALA A 82 -16.15 -8.37 8.22
C ALA A 82 -15.43 -9.33 9.20
N LEU A 83 -15.17 -8.89 10.42
CA LEU A 83 -14.47 -9.67 11.45
C LEU A 83 -15.42 -10.46 12.35
N GLY A 84 -16.69 -10.06 12.45
CA GLY A 84 -17.68 -10.70 13.33
C GLY A 84 -17.86 -12.21 13.11
N PRO A 85 -17.85 -12.71 11.87
CA PRO A 85 -17.92 -14.15 11.60
C PRO A 85 -16.63 -14.91 11.90
N LEU A 86 -15.49 -14.22 12.09
CA LEU A 86 -14.20 -14.88 12.31
C LEU A 86 -14.08 -15.34 13.76
N GLY A 87 -13.45 -16.50 13.94
CA GLY A 87 -13.06 -16.97 15.26
C GLY A 87 -11.97 -16.07 15.86
N GLU A 88 -11.90 -16.02 17.19
CA GLU A 88 -10.93 -15.20 17.90
C GLU A 88 -9.48 -15.48 17.44
N ARG A 89 -9.14 -16.77 17.27
CA ARG A 89 -7.82 -17.18 16.76
C ARG A 89 -7.51 -16.58 15.39
N GLU A 90 -8.47 -16.57 14.47
CA GLU A 90 -8.28 -16.03 13.12
C GLU A 90 -8.08 -14.51 13.17
N VAL A 91 -8.81 -13.82 14.04
CA VAL A 91 -8.62 -12.38 14.28
C VAL A 91 -7.21 -12.11 14.79
N ARG A 92 -6.70 -12.90 15.74
CA ARG A 92 -5.33 -12.74 16.25
C ARG A 92 -4.28 -12.99 15.17
N GLU A 93 -4.43 -14.07 14.39
CA GLU A 93 -3.52 -14.39 13.28
C GLU A 93 -3.53 -13.29 12.22
N LEU A 94 -4.69 -12.69 11.95
CA LEU A 94 -4.84 -11.58 11.01
C LEU A 94 -4.15 -10.31 11.50
N LEU A 95 -4.34 -9.94 12.77
CA LEU A 95 -3.66 -8.79 13.37
C LEU A 95 -2.13 -8.97 13.37
N GLN A 96 -1.66 -10.18 13.65
CA GLN A 96 -0.25 -10.50 13.55
C GLN A 96 0.25 -10.34 12.11
N GLY A 97 -0.49 -10.87 11.13
CA GLY A 97 -0.17 -10.72 9.71
C GLY A 97 -0.14 -9.27 9.25
N ILE A 98 -1.00 -8.40 9.77
CA ILE A 98 -0.97 -6.95 9.51
C ILE A 98 0.31 -6.31 10.06
N ARG A 99 0.70 -6.65 11.29
CA ARG A 99 1.92 -6.11 11.92
C ARG A 99 3.19 -6.57 11.20
N GLU A 100 3.19 -7.81 10.71
CA GLU A 100 4.31 -8.43 9.99
C GLU A 100 4.32 -8.11 8.49
N MET A 101 3.30 -7.42 7.97
CA MET A 101 3.19 -7.07 6.56
C MET A 101 4.33 -6.14 6.13
N ASP A 102 5.01 -6.50 5.04
CA ASP A 102 6.10 -5.71 4.47
C ASP A 102 5.61 -4.38 3.87
N LEU A 103 6.55 -3.47 3.65
CA LEU A 103 6.26 -2.14 3.12
C LEU A 103 5.67 -2.18 1.71
N ALA A 104 6.08 -3.13 0.86
CA ALA A 104 5.62 -3.21 -0.53
C ALA A 104 4.14 -3.60 -0.61
N LEU A 105 3.71 -4.58 0.18
CA LEU A 105 2.31 -4.99 0.33
C LEU A 105 1.44 -3.87 0.90
N ARG A 106 1.96 -3.11 1.87
CA ARG A 106 1.29 -1.92 2.40
C ARG A 106 1.09 -0.85 1.33
N GLU A 107 2.11 -0.58 0.53
CA GLU A 107 2.02 0.39 -0.56
C GLU A 107 1.11 -0.10 -1.70
N ALA A 108 1.07 -1.41 -1.99
CA ALA A 108 0.13 -1.99 -2.94
C ALA A 108 -1.34 -1.75 -2.51
N LEU A 109 -1.64 -1.90 -1.22
CA LEU A 109 -2.97 -1.59 -0.66
C LEU A 109 -3.31 -0.09 -0.75
N LYS A 110 -2.33 0.79 -0.54
CA LYS A 110 -2.54 2.26 -0.64
C LYS A 110 -2.66 2.75 -2.08
N GLY A 111 -2.05 2.07 -3.04
CA GLY A 111 -2.00 2.47 -4.44
C GLY A 111 -3.33 2.31 -5.19
N TYR A 112 -4.14 1.31 -4.80
CA TYR A 112 -5.39 0.98 -5.51
C TYR A 112 -6.55 1.92 -5.11
N ASP A 113 -6.61 2.34 -3.85
CA ASP A 113 -7.69 3.18 -3.32
C ASP A 113 -7.73 4.58 -3.96
N ARG A 114 -6.58 5.12 -4.38
CA ARG A 114 -6.55 6.43 -5.03
C ARG A 114 -7.08 6.39 -6.46
N ARG A 115 -6.72 5.39 -7.26
CA ARG A 115 -7.11 5.36 -8.68
C ARG A 115 -8.61 5.11 -8.82
N GLU A 116 -9.16 4.09 -8.17
CA GLU A 116 -10.60 3.80 -8.26
C GLU A 116 -11.44 4.90 -7.59
N ALA A 117 -11.08 5.37 -6.39
CA ALA A 117 -11.86 6.42 -5.73
C ALA A 117 -11.74 7.79 -6.42
N TRP A 118 -10.74 8.01 -7.27
CA TRP A 118 -10.60 9.23 -8.07
C TRP A 118 -11.14 9.07 -9.50
N ALA A 119 -11.29 7.85 -10.01
CA ALA A 119 -11.91 7.59 -11.31
C ALA A 119 -13.41 7.91 -11.30
N GLU A 120 -14.09 7.75 -10.16
CA GLU A 120 -15.53 8.02 -10.04
C GLU A 120 -15.87 9.45 -9.58
N LYS A 121 -14.88 10.21 -9.12
CA LYS A 121 -15.11 11.59 -8.64
C LYS A 121 -14.90 12.59 -9.75
N PRO A 122 -15.76 13.62 -9.87
CA PRO A 122 -15.55 14.70 -10.84
C PRO A 122 -14.24 15.45 -10.52
N PRO A 123 -13.53 15.99 -11.54
CA PRO A 123 -12.32 16.78 -11.34
C PRO A 123 -12.56 17.94 -10.38
N THR A 124 -11.56 18.25 -9.58
CA THR A 124 -11.63 19.43 -8.68
C THR A 124 -11.41 20.73 -9.47
N GLU A 125 -11.99 21.83 -8.99
CA GLU A 125 -11.82 23.16 -9.62
C GLU A 125 -10.34 23.55 -9.77
N LYS A 126 -9.51 23.20 -8.77
CA LYS A 126 -8.05 23.43 -8.81
C LYS A 126 -7.38 22.68 -9.96
N GLN A 127 -7.80 21.45 -10.26
CA GLN A 127 -7.26 20.66 -11.36
C GLN A 127 -7.68 21.24 -12.71
N LEU A 128 -8.95 21.68 -12.85
CA LEU A 128 -9.43 22.32 -14.06
C LEU A 128 -8.69 23.63 -14.34
N ALA A 129 -8.54 24.48 -13.32
CA ALA A 129 -7.76 25.73 -13.42
C ALA A 129 -6.30 25.47 -13.80
N LEU A 130 -5.68 24.41 -13.25
CA LEU A 130 -4.32 24.03 -13.58
C LEU A 130 -4.19 23.51 -15.02
N LEU A 131 -5.16 22.73 -15.51
CA LEU A 131 -5.19 22.28 -16.91
C LEU A 131 -5.30 23.46 -17.88
N GLU A 132 -6.16 24.43 -17.58
CA GLU A 132 -6.28 25.66 -18.36
C GLU A 132 -4.97 26.46 -18.36
N ALA A 133 -4.34 26.64 -17.19
CA ALA A 133 -3.05 27.30 -17.07
C ALA A 133 -1.92 26.57 -17.82
N LEU A 134 -2.02 25.24 -17.95
CA LEU A 134 -1.10 24.43 -18.75
C LEU A 134 -1.40 24.48 -20.26
N GLY A 135 -2.47 25.15 -20.68
CA GLY A 135 -2.87 25.33 -22.07
C GLY A 135 -3.65 24.16 -22.65
N TYR A 136 -4.26 23.33 -21.81
CA TYR A 136 -5.10 22.23 -22.26
C TYR A 136 -6.39 22.75 -22.92
N ARG A 137 -6.68 22.28 -24.14
CA ARG A 137 -7.83 22.68 -24.97
C ARG A 137 -8.73 21.49 -25.35
N GLY A 138 -8.49 20.32 -24.74
CA GLY A 138 -9.23 19.09 -25.04
C GLY A 138 -10.59 19.03 -24.35
N PRO A 139 -11.32 17.91 -24.49
CA PRO A 139 -12.57 17.69 -23.77
C PRO A 139 -12.35 17.77 -22.25
N ALA A 140 -13.36 18.24 -21.51
CA ALA A 140 -13.26 18.30 -20.06
C ALA A 140 -13.04 16.89 -19.48
N PRO A 141 -12.06 16.70 -18.58
CA PRO A 141 -11.84 15.41 -17.94
C PRO A 141 -13.09 15.01 -17.15
N ARG A 142 -13.41 13.73 -17.18
CA ARG A 142 -14.59 13.17 -16.51
C ARG A 142 -14.33 12.87 -15.04
N SER A 143 -13.07 12.72 -14.67
CA SER A 143 -12.68 12.34 -13.32
C SER A 143 -11.43 13.02 -12.78
N VAL A 144 -11.27 12.99 -11.45
CA VAL A 144 -10.05 13.43 -10.75
C VAL A 144 -8.82 12.69 -11.26
N LEU A 145 -8.96 11.40 -11.56
CA LEU A 145 -7.86 10.57 -12.08
C LEU A 145 -7.43 11.05 -13.48
N GLU A 146 -8.40 11.19 -14.40
CA GLU A 146 -8.14 11.63 -15.77
C GLU A 146 -7.52 13.04 -15.80
N ALA A 147 -8.02 13.95 -14.96
CA ALA A 147 -7.46 15.29 -14.82
C ALA A 147 -5.99 15.26 -14.35
N SER A 148 -5.66 14.38 -13.40
CA SER A 148 -4.30 14.24 -12.87
C SER A 148 -3.34 13.70 -13.93
N GLU A 149 -3.75 12.66 -14.67
CA GLU A 149 -2.94 12.06 -15.74
C GLU A 149 -2.67 13.06 -16.88
N LEU A 150 -3.64 13.91 -17.22
CA LEU A 150 -3.48 14.98 -18.20
C LEU A 150 -2.48 16.04 -17.73
N ILE A 151 -2.56 16.45 -16.46
CA ILE A 151 -1.62 17.41 -15.85
C ILE A 151 -0.19 16.87 -15.90
N GLU A 152 0.03 15.64 -15.45
CA GLU A 152 1.35 15.01 -15.44
C GLU A 152 1.93 14.88 -16.85
N ASN A 153 1.11 14.50 -17.84
CA ASN A 153 1.52 14.42 -19.23
C ASN A 153 1.94 15.77 -19.81
N LEU A 154 1.17 16.83 -19.52
CA LEU A 154 1.48 18.20 -19.98
C LEU A 154 2.73 18.76 -19.31
N GLN A 155 2.89 18.53 -18.01
CA GLN A 155 4.09 18.91 -17.27
C GLN A 155 5.34 18.18 -17.78
N SER A 156 5.24 16.87 -18.02
CA SER A 156 6.33 16.07 -18.60
C SER A 156 6.68 16.52 -20.02
N ARG A 157 5.70 16.95 -20.83
CA ARG A 157 5.95 17.55 -22.16
C ARG A 157 6.61 18.93 -22.06
N LYS A 158 6.18 19.80 -21.15
CA LYS A 158 6.84 21.09 -20.88
C LYS A 158 8.28 20.92 -20.37
N GLY A 159 8.53 19.96 -19.48
CA GLY A 159 9.86 19.62 -18.99
C GLY A 159 10.79 19.12 -20.10
N ARG A 160 10.30 18.24 -20.99
CA ARG A 160 11.02 17.79 -22.19
C ARG A 160 11.28 18.90 -23.21
N TRP A 161 10.43 19.92 -23.28
CA TRP A 161 10.65 21.09 -24.14
C TRP A 161 11.65 22.07 -23.54
N ALA A 162 11.65 22.26 -22.22
CA ALA A 162 12.61 23.10 -21.51
C ALA A 162 14.04 22.54 -21.57
N SER A 163 14.22 21.21 -21.54
CA SER A 163 15.53 20.57 -21.72
C SER A 163 16.02 20.56 -23.17
N ARG A 164 15.13 20.61 -24.16
CA ARG A 164 15.47 20.73 -25.59
C ARG A 164 15.84 22.16 -26.03
N LYS A 165 15.52 23.16 -25.22
CA LYS A 165 15.80 24.59 -25.44
C LYS A 165 17.14 25.09 -24.84
N ARG A 166 18.09 24.20 -24.53
CA ARG A 166 19.50 24.57 -24.49
C ARG A 166 20.13 24.25 -25.86
N PRO A 167 20.04 25.14 -26.87
CA PRO A 167 20.99 25.07 -27.96
C PRO A 167 22.37 25.34 -27.38
N GLY A 168 23.37 24.61 -27.86
CA GLY A 168 24.75 24.70 -27.37
C GLY A 168 25.20 26.15 -27.26
N ALA A 169 25.96 26.45 -26.20
CA ALA A 169 26.84 27.60 -26.21
C ALA A 169 27.89 27.35 -27.31
N PRO A 170 27.95 28.15 -28.39
CA PRO A 170 29.14 28.25 -29.21
C PRO A 170 30.12 29.19 -28.49
N GLY A 171 31.41 28.97 -28.78
CA GLY A 171 32.57 29.50 -28.05
C GLY A 171 32.58 30.99 -27.69
N ALA A 172 33.27 31.26 -26.60
CA ALA A 172 34.29 32.29 -26.50
C ALA A 172 35.46 31.71 -25.70
#